data_AF-A0A0B7C6I7-F1
#
_entry.id   AF-A0A0B7C6I7-F1
#
_cell.length_a   1.000
_cell.length_b   1.000
_cell.length_c   1.000
_cell.angle_alpha   90.00
_cell.angle_beta   90.00
_cell.angle_gamma   90.00
#
_symmetry.space_group_name_H-M   'P 1'
#
loop_
_entity.id
_entity.type
_entity.pdbx_description
1 polymer ?
#
loop_
_entity_poly.entity_id
_entity_poly.type
_entity_poly.pdbx_seq_one_letter_code
_entity_poly.pdbx_strand_id
1 'polypeptide(L)' 'VYLSQQFPQSKFILMIRDGRAVVHSIITRKVTISGFDLTSYRKCLQKWNAAVETMYAQCLHVGQLRCMPVYYEQLALHPS' A
#
# COMPACT_ATOMS: atom_id res chain seq x y z
N VAL A 1 7.24 -10.91 -3.04
CA VAL A 1 7.80 -12.00 -3.89
C VAL A 1 7.58 -13.38 -3.29
N TYR A 2 7.92 -13.62 -2.02
CA TYR A 2 7.77 -14.94 -1.38
C TYR A 2 6.40 -15.62 -1.61
N LEU A 3 5.28 -14.90 -1.40
CA LEU A 3 3.93 -15.45 -1.60
C LEU A 3 3.65 -15.89 -3.04
N SER A 4 4.22 -15.21 -4.05
CA SER A 4 4.01 -15.58 -5.45
C SER A 4 4.75 -16.87 -5.83
N GLN A 5 5.81 -17.22 -5.10
CA GLN A 5 6.55 -18.47 -5.26
C GLN A 5 5.81 -19.63 -4.57
N GLN A 6 5.30 -19.42 -3.35
CA GLN A 6 4.56 -20.44 -2.60
C GLN A 6 3.21 -20.78 -3.25
N PHE A 7 2.54 -19.79 -3.86
CA PHE A 7 1.27 -19.99 -4.55
C PHE A 7 1.40 -19.56 -6.02
N PRO A 8 1.85 -20.44 -6.93
CA PRO A 8 2.17 -20.07 -8.32
C PRO A 8 0.99 -19.51 -9.12
N GLN A 9 -0.25 -19.86 -8.76
CA GLN A 9 -1.48 -19.39 -9.43
C GLN A 9 -2.11 -18.17 -8.73
N SER A 10 -1.54 -17.70 -7.62
CA SER A 10 -2.05 -16.53 -6.92
C SER A 10 -1.87 -15.24 -7.72
N LYS A 11 -2.83 -14.33 -7.53
CA LYS A 11 -2.79 -12.95 -8.01
C LYS A 11 -2.87 -11.98 -6.84
N PHE A 12 -2.33 -10.78 -7.01
CA PHE A 12 -2.17 -9.77 -5.99
C PHE A 12 -2.78 -8.46 -6.47
N ILE A 13 -3.54 -7.80 -5.59
CA ILE A 13 -3.99 -6.43 -5.77
C ILE A 13 -3.23 -5.54 -4.79
N LEU A 14 -2.44 -4.61 -5.32
CA LEU A 14 -1.76 -3.62 -4.50
C LEU A 14 -2.58 -2.33 -4.51
N MET A 15 -3.32 -2.08 -3.44
CA MET A 15 -4.04 -0.82 -3.27
C MET A 15 -3.05 0.32 -3.04
N ILE A 16 -3.12 1.34 -3.88
CA ILE A 16 -2.35 2.58 -3.77
C ILE A 16 -3.32 3.71 -3.48
N ARG A 17 -3.00 4.53 -2.49
CA ARG A 17 -3.75 5.73 -2.14
C ARG A 17 -2.75 6.81 -1.80
N ASP A 18 -3.10 8.08 -1.98
CA ASP A 18 -2.28 9.21 -1.57
C ASP A 18 -1.80 9.05 -0.13
N GLY A 19 -0.47 9.07 0.08
CA GLY A 19 0.14 8.87 1.39
C GLY A 19 -0.31 9.90 2.43
N ARG A 20 -0.64 11.12 2.02
CA ARG A 20 -1.20 12.15 2.91
C ARG A 20 -2.57 11.72 3.42
N ALA A 21 -3.42 11.20 2.54
CA ALA A 21 -4.75 10.69 2.91
C ALA A 21 -4.67 9.46 3.81
N VAL A 22 -3.75 8.53 3.51
CA VAL A 22 -3.50 7.34 4.34
C VAL A 22 -3.00 7.73 5.73
N VAL A 23 -1.95 8.54 5.82
CA VAL A 23 -1.37 8.98 7.11
C VAL A 23 -2.37 9.78 7.93
N HIS A 24 -3.11 10.69 7.30
CA HIS A 24 -4.15 11.44 7.99
C HIS A 24 -5.24 10.52 8.56
N SER A 25 -5.68 9.51 7.79
CA SER A 25 -6.65 8.51 8.25
C SER A 25 -6.10 7.69 9.43
N ILE A 26 -4.83 7.31 9.39
CA ILE A 26 -4.17 6.55 10.47
C ILE A 26 -4.13 7.38 11.77
N ILE A 27 -3.68 8.64 11.70
CA ILE A 27 -3.51 9.51 12.86
C ILE A 27 -4.86 9.88 13.47
N THR A 28 -5.79 10.39 12.66
CA THR A 28 -7.08 10.89 13.16
C THR A 28 -7.96 9.81 13.76
N ARG A 29 -7.92 8.59 13.19
CA ARG A 29 -8.69 7.44 13.68
C ARG A 29 -7.93 6.61 14.71
N LYS A 30 -6.71 7.01 15.08
CA LYS A 30 -5.85 6.31 16.04
C LYS A 30 -5.63 4.83 15.67
N VAL A 31 -5.43 4.55 14.38
CA VAL A 31 -5.14 3.18 13.92
C VAL A 31 -3.71 2.83 14.32
N THR A 32 -3.55 1.94 15.28
CA THR A 32 -2.22 1.55 15.78
C THR A 32 -1.56 0.56 14.82
N ILE A 33 -0.46 1.00 14.21
CA ILE A 33 0.40 0.17 13.34
C ILE A 33 1.80 0.15 13.96
N SER A 34 2.36 -1.04 14.14
CA SER A 34 3.70 -1.20 14.71
C SER A 34 4.74 -0.36 13.96
N GLY A 35 5.46 0.49 14.70
CA GLY A 35 6.49 1.38 14.14
C GLY A 35 5.98 2.71 13.56
N PHE A 36 4.68 3.00 13.58
CA PHE A 36 4.13 4.32 13.24
C PHE A 36 3.98 5.18 14.51
N ASP A 37 4.61 6.36 14.49
CA ASP A 37 4.45 7.37 15.53
C ASP A 37 3.27 8.29 15.20
N LEU A 38 2.10 8.00 15.79
CA LEU A 38 0.84 8.71 15.52
C LEU A 38 0.86 10.19 15.91
N THR A 39 1.87 10.66 16.64
CA THR A 39 2.03 12.08 16.98
C THR A 39 2.72 12.88 15.87
N SER A 40 3.31 12.22 14.87
CA SER A 40 4.13 12.85 13.85
C SER A 40 3.74 12.44 12.43
N TYR A 41 3.04 13.32 11.73
CA TYR A 41 2.75 13.17 10.29
C TYR A 41 4.00 12.89 9.46
N ARG A 42 5.12 13.57 9.76
CA ARG A 42 6.41 13.37 9.05
C ARG A 42 6.89 11.93 9.19
N LYS A 43 6.97 11.40 10.41
CA LYS A 43 7.45 10.03 10.64
C LYS A 43 6.49 9.00 10.04
N CYS A 44 5.18 9.21 10.18
CA CYS A 44 4.18 8.34 9.54
C CYS A 44 4.32 8.35 8.01
N LEU A 45 4.55 9.51 7.37
CA LEU A 45 4.77 9.59 5.93
C LEU A 45 6.06 8.88 5.50
N GLN A 46 7.16 9.03 6.26
CA GLN A 46 8.40 8.30 5.97
C GLN A 46 8.20 6.77 6.05
N LYS A 47 7.46 6.30 7.07
CA LYS A 47 7.13 4.87 7.21
C LYS A 47 6.21 4.38 6.11
N TRP A 48 5.18 5.15 5.78
CA TRP A 48 4.29 4.86 4.65
C TRP A 48 5.08 4.77 3.34
N ASN A 49 5.98 5.71 3.08
CA ASN A 49 6.80 5.73 1.86
C ASN A 49 7.66 4.46 1.76
N ALA A 50 8.41 4.12 2.81
CA ALA A 50 9.25 2.92 2.83
C ALA A 50 8.45 1.63 2.63
N ALA A 51 7.26 1.54 3.24
CA ALA A 51 6.37 0.40 3.08
C ALA A 51 5.85 0.28 1.64
N VAL A 52 5.31 1.36 1.09
CA VAL A 52 4.74 1.36 -0.27
C VAL A 52 5.82 1.15 -1.32
N GLU A 53 6.98 1.76 -1.18
CA GLU A 53 8.13 1.56 -2.10
C GLU A 53 8.52 0.08 -2.18
N THR A 54 8.63 -0.58 -1.02
CA THR A 54 8.93 -2.02 -0.95
C THR A 54 7.83 -2.85 -1.59
N MET A 55 6.55 -2.59 -1.26
CA MET A 55 5.42 -3.34 -1.81
C MET A 55 5.30 -3.14 -3.33
N TYR A 56 5.50 -1.93 -3.81
CA TYR A 56 5.43 -1.57 -5.22
C TYR A 56 6.55 -2.25 -6.03
N ALA A 57 7.80 -2.20 -5.54
CA ALA A 57 8.92 -2.90 -6.15
C ALA A 57 8.65 -4.42 -6.26
N GLN A 58 8.08 -5.02 -5.21
CA GLN A 58 7.69 -6.43 -5.25
C GLN A 58 6.56 -6.70 -6.24
N CYS A 59 5.57 -5.82 -6.34
CA CYS A 59 4.47 -5.94 -7.30
C CYS A 59 4.97 -5.92 -8.74
N LEU A 60 5.88 -4.97 -9.07
CA LEU A 60 6.53 -4.90 -10.37
C LEU A 60 7.35 -6.17 -10.65
N HIS A 61 8.09 -6.67 -9.66
CA HIS A 61 8.90 -7.89 -9.80
C HIS A 61 8.03 -9.14 -10.07
N VAL A 62 6.86 -9.25 -9.43
CA VAL A 62 5.91 -10.35 -9.67
C VAL A 62 5.30 -10.29 -11.07
N GLY A 63 5.24 -9.10 -11.67
CA GLY A 63 4.78 -8.87 -13.04
C GLY A 63 3.28 -8.60 -13.15
N GLN A 64 2.90 -7.88 -14.21
CA GLN A 64 1.54 -7.35 -14.42
C GLN A 64 0.45 -8.42 -14.52
N LEU A 65 0.78 -9.63 -14.99
CA LEU A 65 -0.17 -10.74 -15.08
C LEU A 65 -0.61 -11.28 -13.71
N ARG A 66 0.19 -11.01 -12.67
CA ARG A 66 0.01 -11.56 -11.33
C ARG A 66 -0.11 -10.49 -10.25
N CYS A 67 0.39 -9.27 -10.45
CA CYS A 67 0.18 -8.17 -9.53
C CYS A 67 -0.36 -6.93 -10.26
N MET A 68 -1.47 -6.39 -9.77
CA MET A 68 -2.10 -5.19 -10.30
C MET A 68 -2.11 -4.08 -9.25
N PRO A 69 -1.40 -2.95 -9.48
CA PRO A 69 -1.60 -1.73 -8.71
C PRO A 69 -2.99 -1.14 -8.98
N VAL A 70 -3.75 -0.84 -7.93
CA VAL A 70 -5.09 -0.24 -8.02
C VAL A 70 -5.09 1.06 -7.23
N TYR A 71 -5.27 2.17 -7.94
CA TYR A 71 -5.37 3.50 -7.32
C TYR A 71 -6.76 3.68 -6.70
N TYR A 72 -6.81 3.87 -5.39
CA TYR A 72 -8.02 4.03 -4.60
C TYR A 72 -8.89 5.19 -5.14
N GLU A 73 -8.25 6.30 -5.50
CA GLU A 73 -8.95 7.48 -6.01
C GLU A 73 -9.66 7.17 -7.33
N GLN A 74 -9.00 6.43 -8.23
CA GLN A 74 -9.59 6.02 -9.50
C GLN A 74 -10.72 5.02 -9.29
N LEU A 75 -10.52 4.02 -8.41
CA LEU A 75 -11.54 3.05 -8.08
C LEU A 75 -12.79 3.69 -7.45
N ALA A 76 -12.61 4.72 -6.62
CA ALA A 76 -13.72 5.43 -5.98
C ALA A 76 -14.49 6.32 -6.97
N LEU A 77 -13.80 6.93 -7.94
CA LEU A 77 -14.41 7.79 -8.96
C LEU A 77 -15.03 7.00 -10.12
N HIS A 78 -14.44 5.85 -10.47
CA HIS A 78 -14.76 5.05 -11.64
C HIS A 78 -14.85 3.56 -11.28
N PRO A 79 -15.88 3.15 -10.51
CA PRO A 79 -16.00 1.77 -10.02
C PRO A 79 -16.41 0.74 -11.09
N SER A 80 -16.94 1.19 -12.23
CA SER A 80 -17.51 0.38 -13.31
C SER A 80 -17.08 0.89 -14.69
#